data_AF-A0A6N7FF50-F1
#
_entry.id   AF-A0A6N7FF50-F1
#
_cell.length_a   1.000
_cell.length_b   1.000
_cell.length_c   1.000
_cell.angle_alpha   90.00
_cell.angle_beta   90.00
_cell.angle_gamma   90.00
#
_symmetry.space_group_name_H-M   'P 1'
#
loop_
_entity.id
_entity.type
_entity.pdbx_description
1 polymer ?
#
loop_
_entity_poly.entity_id
_entity_poly.type
_entity_poly.pdbx_seq_one_letter_code
_entity_poly.pdbx_strand_id
1 'polypeptide(L)'
;MTDKPSYLGLLNAIAVAESAAEDYFGAWAAVTPSPEVRQVLQTVALREGEHGKAFAKRICELGYETRPKDDPGAADRLAIAASTSISDREKFEKLGIGQQVQGDAPDVFDPMFGDKNIDIQTGALLGRYIAEERDSGRLLRSCYEQCAAADAGGNGQRGESNGDLAGRVAHIEDLLQQVLARLG
;
A
#
# COMPACT_ATOMS: atom_id res chain seq x y z
N MET A 1 16.66 -12.32 37.44
CA MET A 1 16.76 -12.12 35.98
C MET A 1 15.37 -12.39 35.44
N THR A 2 14.80 -11.47 34.68
CA THR A 2 13.51 -11.71 34.01
C THR A 2 13.75 -12.70 32.87
N ASP A 3 12.91 -13.73 32.79
CA ASP A 3 12.97 -14.71 31.71
C ASP A 3 12.77 -14.04 30.35
N LYS A 4 13.30 -14.69 29.30
CA LYS A 4 13.15 -14.20 27.93
C LYS A 4 11.67 -14.04 27.59
N PRO A 5 11.22 -12.85 27.14
CA PRO A 5 9.83 -12.66 26.75
C PRO A 5 9.41 -13.61 25.62
N SER A 6 8.27 -14.27 25.79
CA SER A 6 7.72 -15.24 24.83
C SER A 6 7.38 -14.59 23.48
N TYR A 7 7.00 -13.31 23.48
CA TYR A 7 6.69 -12.53 22.29
C TYR A 7 7.93 -11.95 21.56
N LEU A 8 9.16 -12.16 22.05
CA LEU A 8 10.36 -11.57 21.43
C LEU A 8 10.55 -12.02 19.96
N GLY A 9 10.20 -13.28 19.67
CA GLY A 9 10.27 -13.80 18.30
C GLY A 9 9.31 -13.09 17.33
N LEU A 10 8.11 -12.74 17.82
CA LEU A 10 7.13 -11.96 17.05
C LEU A 10 7.67 -10.57 16.74
N LEU A 11 8.17 -9.85 17.75
CA LEU A 11 8.71 -8.50 17.56
C LEU A 11 9.86 -8.49 16.54
N ASN A 12 10.75 -9.49 16.61
CA ASN A 12 11.85 -9.62 15.66
C ASN A 12 11.36 -9.87 14.23
N ALA A 13 10.34 -10.72 14.08
CA ALA A 13 9.77 -11.02 12.77
C ALA A 13 9.17 -9.75 12.14
N ILE A 14 8.41 -8.96 12.91
CA ILE A 14 7.84 -7.70 12.45
C ILE A 14 8.96 -6.70 12.11
N ALA A 15 9.92 -6.48 13.02
CA ALA A 15 11.00 -5.51 12.79
C ALA A 15 11.76 -5.77 11.47
N VAL A 16 12.06 -7.04 11.17
CA VAL A 16 12.75 -7.43 9.94
C VAL A 16 11.85 -7.30 8.71
N ALA A 17 10.59 -7.76 8.81
CA ALA A 17 9.65 -7.70 7.70
C ALA A 17 9.38 -6.26 7.27
N GLU A 18 9.08 -5.36 8.22
CA GLU A 18 8.73 -3.97 7.88
C GLU A 18 9.94 -3.18 7.40
N SER A 19 11.14 -3.45 7.91
CA SER A 19 12.36 -2.83 7.36
C SER A 19 12.57 -3.22 5.90
N ALA A 20 12.32 -4.48 5.53
CA ALA A 20 12.40 -4.92 4.15
C ALA A 20 11.26 -4.37 3.28
N ALA A 21 10.08 -4.13 3.87
CA ALA A 21 8.96 -3.52 3.17
C ALA A 21 9.18 -2.03 2.84
N GLU A 22 9.82 -1.26 3.74
CA GLU A 22 10.30 0.10 3.47
C GLU A 22 11.12 0.13 2.17
N ASP A 23 12.07 -0.80 2.02
CA ASP A 23 12.97 -0.86 0.87
C ASP A 23 12.24 -1.08 -0.45
N TYR A 24 11.38 -2.10 -0.56
CA TYR A 24 10.75 -2.39 -1.86
C TYR A 24 9.59 -1.42 -2.17
N PHE A 25 8.84 -0.91 -1.19
CA PHE A 25 7.87 0.15 -1.44
C PHE A 25 8.56 1.46 -1.85
N GLY A 26 9.69 1.79 -1.23
CA GLY A 26 10.53 2.93 -1.62
C GLY A 26 11.07 2.79 -3.05
N ALA A 27 11.58 1.60 -3.40
CA ALA A 27 12.06 1.30 -4.74
C ALA A 27 10.95 1.43 -5.79
N TRP A 28 9.74 0.98 -5.47
CA TRP A 28 8.59 1.14 -6.36
C TRP A 28 8.19 2.61 -6.51
N ALA A 29 8.09 3.35 -5.40
CA ALA A 29 7.76 4.78 -5.43
C ALA A 29 8.73 5.59 -6.30
N ALA A 30 10.01 5.19 -6.34
CA ALA A 30 11.02 5.86 -7.14
C ALA A 30 10.82 5.68 -8.66
N VAL A 31 10.13 4.63 -9.10
CA VAL A 31 10.03 4.27 -10.53
C VAL A 31 8.62 4.30 -11.10
N THR A 32 7.57 4.32 -10.27
CA THR A 32 6.19 4.45 -10.77
C THR A 32 6.04 5.76 -11.55
N PRO A 33 5.31 5.77 -12.69
CA PRO A 33 5.00 7.01 -13.40
C PRO A 33 3.83 7.77 -12.76
N SER A 34 2.92 7.11 -12.02
CA SER A 34 1.73 7.73 -11.44
C SER A 34 2.06 8.52 -10.17
N PRO A 35 1.76 9.83 -10.10
CA PRO A 35 1.88 10.61 -8.87
C PRO A 35 1.03 10.09 -7.73
N GLU A 36 -0.17 9.57 -8.02
CA GLU A 36 -1.12 9.07 -7.04
C GLU A 36 -0.62 7.76 -6.43
N VAL A 37 -0.16 6.82 -7.27
CA VAL A 37 0.48 5.57 -6.82
C VAL A 37 1.73 5.90 -5.99
N ARG A 38 2.56 6.83 -6.45
CA ARG A 38 3.76 7.26 -5.72
C ARG A 38 3.44 7.77 -4.32
N GLN A 39 2.42 8.61 -4.18
CA GLN A 39 2.02 9.16 -2.89
C GLN A 39 1.60 8.07 -1.90
N VAL A 40 0.81 7.09 -2.37
CA VAL A 40 0.40 5.94 -1.55
C VAL A 40 1.62 5.12 -1.13
N LEU A 41 2.48 4.75 -2.08
CA LEU A 41 3.68 3.95 -1.81
C LEU A 41 4.64 4.66 -0.84
N GLN A 42 4.83 5.97 -0.97
CA GLN A 42 5.64 6.75 -0.02
C GLN A 42 5.03 6.76 1.38
N THR A 43 3.71 6.90 1.48
CA THR A 43 3.01 6.85 2.77
C THR A 43 3.20 5.51 3.45
N VAL A 44 3.03 4.41 2.70
CA VAL A 44 3.20 3.05 3.20
C VAL A 44 4.67 2.82 3.57
N ALA A 45 5.63 3.10 2.69
CA ALA A 45 7.06 2.93 2.97
C ALA A 45 7.52 3.64 4.25
N LEU A 46 7.02 4.86 4.51
CA LEU A 46 7.31 5.59 5.74
C LEU A 46 6.72 4.90 6.99
N ARG A 47 5.53 4.31 6.89
CA ARG A 47 4.93 3.52 7.98
C ARG A 47 5.74 2.26 8.23
N GLU A 48 6.07 1.49 7.20
CA GLU A 48 6.88 0.28 7.34
C GLU A 48 8.25 0.58 7.97
N GLY A 49 8.89 1.66 7.51
CA GLY A 49 10.16 2.10 8.06
C GLY A 49 10.09 2.57 9.50
N GLU A 50 8.97 3.17 9.91
CA GLU A 50 8.71 3.57 11.29
C GLU A 50 8.39 2.36 12.17
N HIS A 51 7.61 1.39 11.67
CA HIS A 51 7.35 0.12 12.36
C HIS A 51 8.62 -0.67 12.60
N GLY A 52 9.43 -0.89 11.55
CA GLY A 52 10.70 -1.60 11.65
C GLY A 52 11.59 -1.03 12.75
N LYS A 53 11.72 0.30 12.78
CA LYS A 53 12.49 1.03 13.80
C LYS A 53 11.84 0.98 15.18
N ALA A 54 10.51 1.08 15.28
CA ALA A 54 9.79 1.04 16.55
C ALA A 54 9.88 -0.33 17.23
N PHE A 55 9.73 -1.42 16.47
CA PHE A 55 9.89 -2.78 16.99
C PHE A 55 11.35 -3.09 17.33
N ALA A 56 12.31 -2.67 16.51
CA ALA A 56 13.73 -2.80 16.84
C ALA A 56 14.09 -2.04 18.13
N LYS A 57 13.58 -0.81 18.30
CA LYS A 57 13.71 -0.05 19.55
C LYS A 57 13.11 -0.81 20.73
N ARG A 58 11.93 -1.41 20.58
CA ARG A 58 11.29 -2.17 21.66
C ARG A 58 12.12 -3.39 22.06
N ILE A 59 12.70 -4.09 21.09
CA ILE A 59 13.62 -5.22 21.34
C ILE A 59 14.84 -4.76 22.16
N CYS A 60 15.42 -3.60 21.82
CA CYS A 60 16.53 -3.00 22.59
C CYS A 60 16.13 -2.65 24.03
N GLU A 61 14.94 -2.06 24.23
CA GLU A 61 14.43 -1.73 25.56
C GLU A 61 14.22 -2.96 26.45
N LEU A 62 13.94 -4.12 25.85
CA LEU A 62 13.83 -5.41 26.52
C LEU A 62 15.19 -6.06 26.82
N GLY A 63 16.30 -5.43 26.41
CA GLY A 63 17.67 -5.94 26.61
C GLY A 63 18.13 -6.94 25.55
N TYR A 64 17.53 -6.91 24.36
CA TYR A 64 17.87 -7.79 23.23
C TYR A 64 18.25 -6.98 21.99
N GLU A 65 18.60 -7.68 20.91
CA GLU A 65 18.93 -7.08 19.62
C GLU A 65 18.07 -7.69 18.51
N THR A 66 17.76 -6.89 17.49
CA THR A 66 17.10 -7.40 16.28
C THR A 66 18.07 -8.31 15.53
N ARG A 67 17.59 -9.50 15.17
CA ARG A 67 18.33 -10.50 14.41
C ARG A 67 17.81 -10.50 12.98
N PRO A 68 18.67 -10.30 11.98
CA PRO A 68 18.28 -10.45 10.60
C PRO A 68 17.80 -11.88 10.36
N LYS A 69 16.88 -12.01 9.40
CA LYS A 69 16.40 -13.30 8.92
C LYS A 69 16.59 -13.33 7.42
N ASP A 70 17.26 -14.37 6.93
CA ASP A 70 17.40 -14.57 5.50
C ASP A 70 16.03 -14.76 4.86
N ASP A 71 15.77 -13.98 3.82
CA ASP A 71 14.59 -14.11 2.98
C ASP A 71 15.06 -14.32 1.53
N PRO A 72 15.02 -15.57 1.02
CA PRO A 72 15.50 -15.86 -0.33
C PRO A 72 14.68 -15.17 -1.42
N GLY A 73 13.45 -14.72 -1.12
CA GLY A 73 12.58 -14.00 -2.06
C GLY A 73 12.74 -12.49 -2.04
N ALA A 74 13.56 -11.92 -1.13
CA ALA A 74 13.70 -10.47 -0.99
C ALA A 74 14.23 -9.81 -2.27
N ALA A 75 15.25 -10.39 -2.90
CA ALA A 75 15.83 -9.87 -4.13
C ALA A 75 14.82 -9.85 -5.28
N ASP A 76 14.01 -10.90 -5.43
CA ASP A 76 13.00 -10.99 -6.48
C ASP A 76 11.88 -9.96 -6.29
N ARG A 77 11.40 -9.77 -5.05
CA ARG A 77 10.39 -8.75 -4.74
C ARG A 77 10.91 -7.34 -5.02
N LEU A 78 12.16 -7.06 -4.64
CA LEU A 78 12.80 -5.78 -4.93
C LEU A 78 12.96 -5.55 -6.44
N ALA A 79 13.34 -6.58 -7.19
CA ALA A 79 13.46 -6.51 -8.65
C ALA A 79 12.10 -6.22 -9.33
N ILE A 80 11.01 -6.85 -8.86
CA ILE A 80 9.66 -6.55 -9.34
C ILE A 80 9.28 -5.10 -9.02
N ALA A 81 9.48 -4.67 -7.76
CA ALA A 81 9.16 -3.33 -7.30
C ALA A 81 9.90 -2.23 -8.09
N ALA A 82 11.21 -2.42 -8.30
CA ALA A 82 12.07 -1.48 -9.01
C ALA A 82 11.94 -1.53 -10.53
N SER A 83 11.20 -2.48 -11.09
CA SER A 83 11.09 -2.63 -12.54
C SER A 83 10.41 -1.43 -13.19
N THR A 84 11.00 -0.89 -14.26
CA THR A 84 10.39 0.13 -15.13
C THR A 84 9.72 -0.47 -16.36
N SER A 85 9.78 -1.80 -16.54
CA SER A 85 9.29 -2.48 -17.74
C SER A 85 7.92 -3.13 -17.57
N ILE A 86 7.37 -3.13 -16.36
CA ILE A 86 6.04 -3.66 -16.03
C ILE A 86 5.22 -2.56 -15.35
N SER A 87 3.91 -2.58 -15.54
CA SER A 87 3.00 -1.58 -15.00
C SER A 87 2.86 -1.69 -13.47
N ASP A 88 2.35 -0.64 -12.83
CA ASP A 88 2.05 -0.68 -11.39
C ASP A 88 1.03 -1.78 -11.06
N ARG A 89 0.04 -2.00 -11.92
CA ARG A 89 -0.89 -3.12 -11.78
C ARG A 89 -0.18 -4.47 -11.81
N GLU A 90 0.69 -4.69 -12.79
CA GLU A 90 1.43 -5.95 -12.89
C GLU A 90 2.33 -6.18 -11.65
N LYS A 91 2.86 -5.12 -11.04
CA LYS A 91 3.59 -5.21 -9.76
C LYS A 91 2.67 -5.60 -8.61
N PHE A 92 1.49 -4.97 -8.47
CA PHE A 92 0.49 -5.37 -7.48
C PHE A 92 0.15 -6.86 -7.60
N GLU A 93 -0.08 -7.33 -8.83
CA GLU A 93 -0.42 -8.73 -9.11
C GLU A 93 0.74 -9.69 -8.78
N LYS A 94 1.97 -9.38 -9.22
CA LYS A 94 3.15 -10.22 -8.98
C LYS A 94 3.59 -10.26 -7.51
N LEU A 95 3.38 -9.16 -6.78
CA LEU A 95 3.70 -9.07 -5.36
C LEU A 95 2.55 -9.56 -4.45
N GLY A 96 1.37 -9.84 -5.02
CA GLY A 96 0.18 -10.25 -4.26
C GLY A 96 -0.38 -9.14 -3.38
N ILE A 97 -0.16 -7.88 -3.74
CA ILE A 97 -0.55 -6.71 -2.94
C ILE A 97 -1.89 -6.16 -3.45
N GLY A 98 -2.75 -5.69 -2.55
CA GLY A 98 -4.01 -5.02 -2.89
C GLY A 98 -5.16 -5.96 -3.28
N GLN A 99 -4.91 -7.25 -3.48
CA GLN A 99 -5.97 -8.23 -3.78
C GLN A 99 -6.87 -8.47 -2.58
N GLN A 100 -8.16 -8.76 -2.81
CA GLN A 100 -9.08 -9.15 -1.74
C GLN A 100 -8.73 -10.55 -1.23
N VAL A 101 -8.58 -10.66 0.09
CA VAL A 101 -8.67 -11.96 0.74
C VAL A 101 -10.12 -12.40 0.61
N GLN A 102 -10.36 -13.51 -0.10
CA GLN A 102 -11.71 -14.02 -0.32
C GLN A 102 -12.21 -14.74 0.94
N GLY A 103 -13.45 -14.44 1.35
CA GLY A 103 -14.19 -15.19 2.38
C GLY A 103 -13.93 -14.79 3.83
N ASP A 104 -14.40 -15.63 4.75
CA ASP A 104 -14.30 -15.45 6.21
C ASP A 104 -12.92 -15.86 6.76
N ALA A 105 -11.85 -15.54 6.03
CA ALA A 105 -10.50 -15.85 6.49
C ALA A 105 -10.24 -15.15 7.84
N PRO A 106 -9.63 -15.85 8.83
CA PRO A 106 -9.27 -15.24 10.10
C PRO A 106 -8.37 -14.02 9.88
N ASP A 107 -8.52 -13.00 10.72
CA ASP A 107 -7.63 -11.85 10.67
C ASP A 107 -6.20 -12.30 11.00
N VAL A 108 -5.26 -12.02 10.10
CA VAL A 108 -3.85 -12.38 10.23
C VAL A 108 -3.19 -11.81 11.49
N PHE A 109 -3.77 -10.75 12.06
CA PHE A 109 -3.30 -10.08 13.27
C PHE A 109 -3.85 -10.68 14.57
N ASP A 110 -4.93 -11.47 14.53
CA ASP A 110 -5.57 -12.04 15.72
C ASP A 110 -4.58 -12.82 16.64
N PRO A 111 -3.66 -13.64 16.10
CA PRO A 111 -2.72 -14.37 16.94
C PRO A 111 -1.73 -13.49 17.72
N MET A 112 -1.52 -12.23 17.32
CA MET A 112 -0.52 -11.34 17.93
C MET A 112 -0.83 -10.99 19.40
N PHE A 113 -2.10 -11.09 19.81
CA PHE A 113 -2.54 -10.95 21.21
C PHE A 113 -2.86 -12.28 21.90
N GLY A 114 -2.41 -13.39 21.31
CA GLY A 114 -2.53 -14.73 21.91
C GLY A 114 -1.74 -14.86 23.20
N ASP A 115 -0.56 -14.22 23.28
CA ASP A 115 0.28 -14.19 24.47
C ASP A 115 -0.29 -13.25 25.53
N LYS A 116 -0.59 -13.80 26.72
CA LYS A 116 -1.19 -13.06 27.84
C LYS A 116 -0.16 -12.42 28.77
N ASN A 117 1.13 -12.58 28.48
CA ASN A 117 2.23 -11.97 29.21
C ASN A 117 2.80 -10.72 28.51
N ILE A 118 2.16 -10.26 27.43
CA ILE A 118 2.53 -9.02 26.74
C ILE A 118 2.44 -7.85 27.73
N ASP A 119 3.53 -7.11 27.87
CA ASP A 119 3.57 -5.91 28.70
C ASP A 119 2.80 -4.75 28.03
N ILE A 120 2.44 -3.75 28.83
CA ILE A 120 1.63 -2.61 28.37
C ILE A 120 2.25 -1.84 27.19
N GLN A 121 3.58 -1.66 27.16
CA GLN A 121 4.26 -0.92 26.10
C GLN A 121 4.26 -1.71 24.81
N THR A 122 4.55 -3.01 24.89
CA THR A 122 4.50 -3.92 23.74
C THR A 122 3.08 -4.05 23.20
N GLY A 123 2.07 -4.15 24.07
CA GLY A 123 0.66 -4.21 23.66
C GLY A 123 0.18 -2.94 22.96
N ALA A 124 0.57 -1.76 23.46
CA ALA A 124 0.26 -0.49 22.80
C ALA A 124 0.90 -0.37 21.41
N LEU A 125 2.17 -0.80 21.27
CA LEU A 125 2.87 -0.82 19.99
C LEU A 125 2.19 -1.75 18.98
N LEU A 126 1.87 -2.98 19.38
CA LEU A 126 1.15 -3.94 18.53
C LEU A 126 -0.23 -3.41 18.10
N GLY A 127 -0.96 -2.78 19.02
CA GLY A 127 -2.28 -2.21 18.70
C GLY A 127 -2.21 -1.10 17.65
N ARG A 128 -1.23 -0.20 17.76
CA ARG A 128 -0.98 0.86 16.77
C ARG A 128 -0.57 0.27 15.42
N TYR A 129 0.40 -0.64 15.44
CA TYR A 129 0.89 -1.36 14.26
C TYR A 129 -0.29 -1.99 13.48
N ILE A 130 -1.12 -2.81 14.14
CA ILE A 130 -2.25 -3.49 13.51
C ILE A 130 -3.27 -2.49 12.92
N ALA A 131 -3.53 -1.38 13.61
CA ALA A 131 -4.45 -0.36 13.09
C ALA A 131 -3.91 0.31 11.82
N GLU A 132 -2.61 0.61 11.79
CA GLU A 132 -1.92 1.19 10.65
C GLU A 132 -1.79 0.20 9.48
N GLU A 133 -1.47 -1.07 9.74
CA GLU A 133 -1.40 -2.13 8.72
C GLU A 133 -2.72 -2.31 7.99
N ARG A 134 -3.83 -2.35 8.74
CA ARG A 134 -5.17 -2.43 8.14
C ARG A 134 -5.46 -1.21 7.28
N ASP A 135 -4.95 -0.04 7.65
CA ASP A 135 -5.08 1.18 6.86
C ASP A 135 -4.23 1.18 5.60
N SER A 136 -2.94 0.83 5.72
CA SER A 136 -2.03 0.64 4.59
C SER A 136 -2.60 -0.36 3.58
N GLY A 137 -3.15 -1.48 4.06
CA GLY A 137 -3.83 -2.46 3.23
C GLY A 137 -5.05 -1.90 2.47
N ARG A 138 -5.84 -1.00 3.07
CA ARG A 138 -6.94 -0.31 2.38
C ARG A 138 -6.43 0.67 1.33
N LEU A 139 -5.38 1.43 1.63
CA LEU A 139 -4.77 2.37 0.69
C LEU A 139 -4.22 1.63 -0.54
N LEU A 140 -3.46 0.56 -0.32
CA LEU A 140 -2.89 -0.28 -1.39
C LEU A 140 -3.98 -0.95 -2.24
N ARG A 141 -5.07 -1.42 -1.61
CA ARG A 141 -6.23 -1.97 -2.32
C ARG A 141 -6.88 -0.93 -3.22
N SER A 142 -7.17 0.25 -2.69
CA SER A 142 -7.77 1.33 -3.49
C SER A 142 -6.85 1.74 -4.65
N CYS A 143 -5.53 1.76 -4.41
CA CYS A 143 -4.54 2.04 -5.44
C CYS A 143 -4.54 0.97 -6.55
N TYR A 144 -4.62 -0.31 -6.18
CA TYR A 144 -4.72 -1.42 -7.12
C TYR A 144 -5.99 -1.35 -7.97
N GLU A 145 -7.14 -1.08 -7.34
CA GLU A 145 -8.44 -0.92 -8.04
C GLU A 145 -8.41 0.22 -9.06
N GLN A 146 -7.77 1.35 -8.71
CA GLN A 146 -7.59 2.48 -9.63
C GLN A 146 -6.69 2.11 -10.82
N CYS A 147 -5.60 1.39 -10.58
CA CYS A 147 -4.74 0.90 -11.67
C CYS A 147 -5.52 -0.04 -12.61
N ALA A 148 -6.30 -0.98 -12.05
CA ALA A 148 -7.12 -1.89 -12.84
C ALA A 148 -8.21 -1.17 -13.65
N ALA A 149 -8.83 -0.14 -13.07
CA ALA A 149 -9.83 0.67 -13.77
C ALA A 149 -9.22 1.52 -14.89
N ALA A 150 -8.03 2.10 -14.68
CA ALA A 150 -7.32 2.87 -15.70
C ALA A 150 -6.97 2.02 -16.93
N ASP A 151 -6.56 0.77 -16.73
CA ASP A 151 -6.32 -0.17 -17.84
C ASP A 151 -7.59 -0.53 -18.61
N ALA A 152 -8.72 -0.70 -17.90
CA ALA A 152 -10.01 -0.97 -18.51
C ALA A 152 -10.55 0.24 -19.31
N GLY A 153 -10.34 1.46 -18.78
CA GLY A 153 -10.72 2.71 -19.43
C GLY A 153 -9.81 3.10 -20.60
N GLY A 154 -8.50 2.80 -20.51
CA GLY A 154 -7.53 3.00 -21.59
C GLY A 154 -7.81 2.17 -22.83
N ASN A 155 -8.53 1.05 -22.69
CA ASN A 155 -9.01 0.24 -23.81
C ASN A 155 -10.31 0.80 -24.44
N GLY A 156 -10.97 1.78 -23.79
CA GLY A 156 -12.19 2.45 -24.27
C GLY A 156 -12.00 3.89 -24.75
N GLN A 157 -10.87 4.55 -24.43
CA GLN A 157 -10.61 5.96 -24.75
C GLN A 157 -9.72 6.18 -25.99
N ARG A 158 -9.72 5.25 -26.94
CA ARG A 158 -9.12 5.49 -28.28
C ARG A 158 -10.10 6.17 -29.25
N GLY A 159 -11.13 6.86 -28.75
CA GLY A 159 -12.26 7.29 -29.56
C GLY A 159 -13.04 8.52 -29.11
N GLU A 160 -12.46 9.50 -28.38
CA GLU A 160 -12.99 10.86 -28.47
C GLU A 160 -12.29 11.56 -29.64
N SER A 161 -12.84 11.36 -30.84
CA SER A 161 -12.40 12.11 -32.01
C SER A 161 -12.73 13.60 -31.84
N ASN A 162 -11.96 14.49 -32.48
CA ASN A 162 -12.26 15.92 -32.56
C ASN A 162 -13.72 16.24 -32.99
N GLY A 163 -14.43 15.28 -33.60
CA GLY A 163 -15.85 15.40 -33.93
C GLY A 163 -16.78 15.46 -32.71
N ASP A 164 -16.44 14.80 -31.60
CA ASP A 164 -17.29 14.79 -30.39
C ASP A 164 -17.20 16.13 -29.64
N LEU A 165 -15.99 16.70 -29.55
CA LEU A 165 -15.81 18.06 -29.02
C LEU A 165 -16.52 19.11 -29.88
N ALA A 166 -16.41 19.00 -31.21
CA ALA A 166 -17.08 19.91 -32.14
C ALA A 166 -18.62 19.81 -32.02
N GLY A 167 -19.16 18.60 -31.85
CA GLY A 167 -20.60 18.39 -31.62
C GLY A 167 -21.08 19.00 -30.30
N ARG A 168 -20.31 18.88 -29.23
CA ARG A 168 -20.62 19.48 -27.92
C ARG A 168 -20.57 21.01 -27.95
N VAL A 169 -19.60 21.59 -28.67
CA VAL A 169 -19.51 23.05 -28.86
C VAL A 169 -20.70 23.57 -29.67
N ALA A 170 -21.04 22.92 -30.80
CA ALA A 170 -22.18 23.30 -31.61
C ALA A 170 -23.51 23.21 -30.84
N HIS A 171 -23.65 22.21 -29.97
CA HIS A 171 -24.85 22.08 -29.12
C HIS A 171 -24.94 23.21 -28.08
N ILE A 172 -23.82 23.63 -27.49
CA ILE A 172 -23.78 24.75 -26.55
C ILE A 172 -24.13 26.07 -27.25
N GLU A 173 -23.63 26.27 -28.48
CA GLU A 173 -23.96 27.45 -29.28
C GLU A 173 -25.45 27.55 -29.61
N ASP A 174 -26.08 26.43 -29.98
CA ASP A 174 -27.53 26.36 -30.23
C ASP A 174 -28.35 26.69 -28.97
N LEU A 175 -27.97 26.14 -27.81
CA LEU A 175 -28.63 26.45 -26.54
C LEU A 175 -28.50 27.93 -26.17
N LEU A 176 -27.33 28.54 -26.40
CA LEU A 176 -27.13 29.98 -26.18
C LEU A 176 -28.01 30.83 -27.09
N GLN A 177 -28.13 30.48 -28.37
CA GLN A 177 -29.02 31.18 -29.30
C GLN A 177 -30.49 31.08 -28.88
N GLN A 178 -30.92 29.90 -28.42
CA GLN A 178 -32.29 29.70 -27.91
C GLN A 178 -32.58 30.53 -26.66
N VAL A 179 -31.61 30.66 -25.75
CA VAL A 179 -31.76 31.50 -24.54
C VAL A 179 -31.83 32.97 -24.92
N LEU A 180 -30.95 33.43 -25.82
CA LEU A 180 -30.96 34.83 -26.28
C LEU A 180 -32.25 35.19 -27.00
N ALA A 181 -32.80 34.28 -27.81
CA ALA A 181 -34.07 34.46 -28.50
C ALA A 181 -35.30 34.50 -27.56
N ARG A 182 -35.17 34.01 -26.33
CA ARG A 182 -36.23 34.08 -25.30
C ARG A 182 -36.12 35.31 -24.41
N LEU A 183 -35.02 36.05 -24.50
CA LEU A 183 -34.73 37.23 -23.68
C LEU A 183 -34.89 38.56 -24.45
N GLY A 184 -35.09 38.51 -25.77
CA GLY A 184 -35.48 39.64 -26.61
C GLY A 184 -36.96 39.59 -26.98
#